data_AF-A0AAV5DNE0-F1
#
_entry.id   AF-A0AAV5DNE0-F1
#
_cell.length_a   1.000
_cell.length_b   1.000
_cell.length_c   1.000
_cell.angle_alpha   90.00
_cell.angle_beta   90.00
_cell.angle_gamma   90.00
#
_symmetry.space_group_name_H-M   'P 1'
#
loop_
_entity.id
_entity.type
_entity.pdbx_description
1 polymer ?
#
loop_
_entity_poly.entity_id
_entity_poly.type
_entity_poly.pdbx_seq_one_letter_code
_entity_poly.pdbx_strand_id
1 'polypeptide(L)'
;MDMEGSSMSLLSLIVLTLITTSNLTVSLAQSPWEQLIVFPLQGLDGDVVRLAMTQYDLSIAGFSNRTGHWHAFPEHVARIPKSTPLRFGNSYHDLIGGLANLPSLPLGKEPMAQSAGVLSYYDPGTAADDEDAALKRALATLRVTTTEVQRLTPIEETVEKGWENGDARVDPDHLPYIEHWDTICHEIIRAEDNDGVWDGPFTELLKKKANIHSLEDALSVVSVIGDRTMEHVLMAHARSA
;
A
#
# COMPACT_ATOMS: atom_id res chain seq x y z
N MET A 1 35.53 9.23 15.25
CA MET A 1 35.60 8.90 13.82
C MET A 1 34.37 8.08 13.57
N ASP A 2 33.38 8.83 13.13
CA ASP A 2 31.97 8.53 13.15
C ASP A 2 31.66 7.45 12.11
N MET A 3 30.88 6.45 12.51
CA MET A 3 30.16 5.59 11.58
C MET A 3 28.68 5.97 11.67
N GLU A 4 28.35 7.14 11.14
CA GLU A 4 27.03 7.44 10.63
C GLU A 4 26.84 6.69 9.30
N GLY A 5 25.64 6.14 9.07
CA GLY A 5 25.22 5.67 7.76
C GLY A 5 25.05 4.15 7.62
N SER A 6 24.08 3.56 8.32
CA SER A 6 23.53 2.23 7.96
C SER A 6 22.05 2.10 8.32
N SER A 7 21.26 3.12 7.96
CA SER A 7 19.80 3.15 8.13
C SER A 7 19.04 3.18 6.79
N MET A 8 19.60 2.60 5.72
CA MET A 8 19.03 2.66 4.36
C MET A 8 18.65 1.31 3.75
N SER A 9 18.54 0.22 4.54
CA SER A 9 18.46 -1.12 3.93
C SER A 9 17.23 -1.97 4.24
N LEU A 10 16.37 -1.63 5.21
CA LEU A 10 15.22 -2.50 5.53
C LEU A 10 14.01 -2.30 4.59
N LEU A 11 13.74 -1.08 4.12
CA LEU A 11 12.67 -0.80 3.14
C LEU A 11 13.08 -1.21 1.71
N SER A 12 14.35 -1.00 1.36
CA SER A 12 14.95 -1.45 0.10
C SER A 12 15.08 -2.98 -0.01
N LEU A 13 15.02 -3.72 1.12
CA LEU A 13 15.19 -5.17 1.13
C LEU A 13 14.03 -5.93 0.46
N ILE A 14 12.81 -5.35 0.45
CA ILE A 14 11.67 -5.97 -0.25
C ILE A 14 11.93 -5.98 -1.76
N VAL A 15 12.61 -4.96 -2.30
CA VAL A 15 12.90 -4.82 -3.74
C VAL A 15 13.98 -5.79 -4.24
N LEU A 16 15.00 -6.11 -3.43
CA LEU A 16 16.15 -6.88 -3.92
C LEU A 16 15.91 -8.39 -4.11
N THR A 17 14.80 -8.95 -3.60
CA THR A 17 14.51 -10.39 -3.72
C THR A 17 13.72 -10.78 -4.97
N LEU A 18 13.25 -9.82 -5.79
CA LEU A 18 12.28 -10.09 -6.86
C LEU A 18 12.82 -10.01 -8.29
N ILE A 19 14.06 -9.55 -8.52
CA ILE A 19 14.61 -9.46 -9.89
C ILE A 19 15.46 -10.69 -10.23
N THR A 20 14.88 -11.89 -10.19
CA THR A 20 15.30 -12.97 -11.09
C THR A 20 14.11 -13.89 -11.36
N THR A 21 13.50 -13.78 -12.53
CA THR A 21 13.31 -14.89 -13.48
C THR A 21 12.39 -14.44 -14.60
N SER A 22 12.96 -14.33 -15.80
CA SER A 22 12.20 -14.09 -17.03
C SER A 22 11.80 -15.43 -17.67
N ASN A 23 10.55 -15.45 -18.13
CA ASN A 23 9.97 -16.22 -19.24
C ASN A 23 9.86 -17.75 -19.13
N LEU A 24 8.65 -18.22 -18.79
CA LEU A 24 8.00 -19.35 -19.48
C LEU A 24 6.47 -19.16 -19.47
N THR A 25 5.86 -19.04 -20.66
CA THR A 25 4.40 -19.15 -20.82
C THR A 25 3.98 -20.61 -20.66
N VAL A 26 3.25 -20.92 -19.60
CA VAL A 26 2.44 -22.13 -19.48
C VAL A 26 1.09 -21.73 -18.85
N SER A 27 0.00 -21.95 -19.57
CA SER A 27 -1.35 -21.92 -19.00
C SER A 27 -1.53 -23.16 -18.13
N LEU A 28 -1.26 -22.99 -16.84
CA LEU A 28 -1.74 -23.82 -15.75
C LEU A 28 -2.63 -22.91 -14.91
N ALA A 29 -3.67 -23.45 -14.27
CA ALA A 29 -4.48 -22.68 -13.33
C ALA A 29 -3.54 -21.99 -12.33
N GLN A 30 -3.34 -20.68 -12.51
CA GLN A 30 -2.42 -19.92 -11.67
C GLN A 30 -2.86 -20.15 -10.23
N SER A 31 -1.94 -20.59 -9.37
CA SER A 31 -2.24 -20.71 -7.96
C SER A 31 -2.84 -19.38 -7.49
N PRO A 32 -3.93 -19.36 -6.70
CA PRO A 32 -4.50 -18.10 -6.17
C PRO A 32 -3.45 -17.22 -5.49
N TRP A 33 -2.36 -17.83 -5.00
CA TRP A 33 -1.20 -17.19 -4.39
C TRP A 33 -0.17 -16.61 -5.36
N GLU A 34 -0.12 -17.03 -6.63
CA GLU A 34 0.91 -16.60 -7.60
C GLU A 34 0.86 -15.09 -7.87
N GLN A 35 -0.28 -14.44 -7.62
CA GLN A 35 -0.46 -13.00 -7.79
C GLN A 35 -0.26 -12.21 -6.48
N LEU A 36 0.20 -12.88 -5.42
CA LEU A 36 0.40 -12.30 -4.09
C LEU A 36 1.89 -12.33 -3.68
N ILE A 37 2.30 -11.29 -2.99
CA ILE A 37 3.54 -11.20 -2.22
C ILE A 37 3.14 -11.43 -0.77
N VAL A 38 3.69 -12.46 -0.13
CA VAL A 38 3.43 -12.76 1.28
C VAL A 38 4.70 -12.59 2.07
N PHE A 39 4.69 -11.74 3.09
CA PHE A 39 5.84 -11.51 3.95
C PHE A 39 5.45 -11.46 5.42
N PRO A 40 6.37 -11.88 6.32
CA PRO A 40 6.14 -11.82 7.75
C PRO A 40 6.26 -10.39 8.28
N LEU A 41 5.43 -10.07 9.27
CA LEU A 41 5.53 -8.87 10.10
C LEU A 41 5.69 -9.33 11.56
N GLN A 42 6.63 -8.73 12.27
CA GLN A 42 6.90 -9.05 13.66
C GLN A 42 6.22 -8.02 14.57
N GLY A 43 5.38 -8.49 15.48
CA GLY A 43 4.80 -7.69 16.56
C GLY A 43 5.77 -7.52 17.73
N LEU A 44 5.43 -6.63 18.66
CA LEU A 44 6.26 -6.32 19.85
C LEU A 44 6.53 -7.55 20.74
N ASP A 45 5.57 -8.49 20.82
CA ASP A 45 5.67 -9.71 21.64
C ASP A 45 6.43 -10.85 20.93
N GLY A 46 6.99 -10.59 19.74
CA GLY A 46 7.64 -11.62 18.91
C GLY A 46 6.67 -12.45 18.08
N ASP A 47 5.37 -12.18 18.16
CA ASP A 47 4.36 -12.76 17.28
C ASP A 47 4.66 -12.46 15.81
N VAL A 48 4.45 -13.45 14.95
CA VAL A 48 4.64 -13.31 13.50
C VAL A 48 3.28 -13.40 12.82
N VAL A 49 2.83 -12.27 12.28
CA VAL A 49 1.70 -12.22 11.35
C VAL A 49 2.24 -12.23 9.93
N ARG A 50 1.42 -12.62 8.95
CA ARG A 50 1.79 -12.53 7.53
C ARG A 50 0.87 -11.56 6.85
N LEU A 51 1.41 -10.65 6.06
CA LEU A 51 0.64 -9.77 5.19
C LEU A 51 0.71 -10.32 3.77
N ALA A 52 -0.43 -10.36 3.09
CA ALA A 52 -0.52 -10.66 1.66
C ALA A 52 -0.80 -9.35 0.92
N MET A 53 0.04 -9.02 -0.05
CA MET A 53 -0.13 -7.88 -0.96
C MET A 53 -0.24 -8.37 -2.40
N THR A 54 -0.97 -7.69 -3.26
CA THR A 54 -1.06 -7.99 -4.69
C THR A 54 0.19 -7.52 -5.43
N GLN A 55 0.67 -8.30 -6.39
CA GLN A 55 1.91 -7.99 -7.12
C GLN A 55 1.80 -6.81 -8.10
N TYR A 56 0.60 -6.56 -8.63
CA TYR A 56 0.38 -5.60 -9.73
C TYR A 56 0.09 -4.17 -9.26
N ASP A 57 -0.29 -3.99 -8.00
CA ASP A 57 -0.57 -2.69 -7.42
C ASP A 57 -0.04 -2.55 -5.98
N LEU A 58 0.51 -3.60 -5.37
CA LEU A 58 0.97 -3.61 -3.99
C LEU A 58 -0.16 -3.44 -2.95
N SER A 59 -1.43 -3.50 -3.33
CA SER A 59 -2.54 -3.37 -2.37
C SER A 59 -2.57 -4.55 -1.38
N ILE A 60 -2.93 -4.28 -0.12
CA ILE A 60 -3.11 -5.35 0.87
C ILE A 60 -4.32 -6.22 0.50
N ALA A 61 -4.09 -7.51 0.30
CA ALA A 61 -5.13 -8.50 0.03
C ALA A 61 -5.75 -9.08 1.32
N GLY A 62 -4.92 -9.23 2.35
CA GLY A 62 -5.32 -9.85 3.62
C GLY A 62 -4.13 -10.12 4.53
N PHE A 63 -4.39 -10.78 5.66
CA PHE A 63 -3.37 -11.15 6.63
C PHE A 63 -3.66 -12.49 7.32
N SER A 64 -2.63 -13.13 7.86
CA SER A 64 -2.78 -14.26 8.78
C SER A 64 -2.53 -13.83 10.22
N ASN A 65 -3.44 -14.16 11.15
CA ASN A 65 -3.24 -13.95 12.58
C ASN A 65 -2.23 -14.97 13.18
N ARG A 66 -1.99 -14.93 14.50
CA ARG A 66 -1.03 -15.85 15.17
C ARG A 66 -1.36 -17.33 15.07
N THR A 67 -2.63 -17.67 14.82
CA THR A 67 -3.06 -19.06 14.65
C THR A 67 -2.77 -19.59 13.23
N GLY A 68 -2.31 -18.71 12.33
CA GLY A 68 -2.13 -19.00 10.92
C GLY A 68 -3.44 -18.92 10.12
N HIS A 69 -4.55 -18.51 10.74
CA HIS A 69 -5.82 -18.33 10.08
C HIS A 69 -5.81 -17.04 9.24
N TRP A 70 -6.31 -17.14 8.00
CA TRP A 70 -6.28 -16.04 7.05
C TRP A 70 -7.57 -15.22 7.07
N HIS A 71 -7.40 -13.91 7.02
CA HIS A 71 -8.46 -12.92 6.83
C HIS A 71 -8.18 -12.15 5.55
N ALA A 72 -9.20 -11.97 4.71
CA ALA A 72 -9.06 -11.30 3.43
C ALA A 72 -10.11 -10.20 3.30
N PHE A 73 -9.75 -9.12 2.60
CA PHE A 73 -10.77 -8.17 2.16
C PHE A 73 -11.74 -8.85 1.19
N PRO A 74 -13.04 -8.47 1.18
CA PRO A 74 -14.07 -9.14 0.37
C PRO A 74 -13.68 -9.35 -1.10
N GLU A 75 -13.05 -8.36 -1.72
CA GLU A 75 -12.58 -8.38 -3.11
C GLU A 75 -11.42 -9.36 -3.38
N HIS A 76 -10.78 -9.87 -2.33
CA HIS A 76 -9.59 -10.71 -2.38
C HIS A 76 -9.79 -12.12 -1.80
N VAL A 77 -10.99 -12.46 -1.30
CA VAL A 77 -11.30 -13.78 -0.72
C VAL A 77 -10.97 -14.93 -1.68
N ALA A 78 -11.29 -14.78 -2.97
CA ALA A 78 -11.00 -15.79 -3.99
C ALA A 78 -9.49 -16.02 -4.22
N ARG A 79 -8.64 -15.04 -3.86
CA ARG A 79 -7.19 -15.08 -4.01
C ARG A 79 -6.48 -15.71 -2.80
N ILE A 80 -7.14 -15.74 -1.64
CA ILE A 80 -6.60 -16.30 -0.39
C ILE A 80 -7.48 -17.50 0.02
N PRO A 81 -7.12 -18.73 -0.39
CA PRO A 81 -7.90 -19.93 -0.09
C PRO A 81 -8.18 -20.11 1.41
N LYS A 82 -9.42 -20.46 1.74
CA LYS A 82 -9.92 -20.69 3.11
C LYS A 82 -9.84 -19.46 4.03
N SER A 83 -9.66 -18.26 3.47
CA SER A 83 -9.75 -17.03 4.25
C SER A 83 -11.17 -16.75 4.74
N THR A 84 -11.26 -16.05 5.87
CA THR A 84 -12.51 -15.45 6.34
C THR A 84 -12.61 -14.02 5.79
N PRO A 85 -13.73 -13.64 5.15
CA PRO A 85 -13.92 -12.28 4.68
C PRO A 85 -14.00 -11.29 5.86
N LEU A 86 -13.28 -10.18 5.74
CA LEU A 86 -13.48 -9.01 6.58
C LEU A 86 -14.85 -8.37 6.28
N ARG A 87 -15.44 -7.69 7.28
CA ARG A 87 -16.78 -7.07 7.17
C ARG A 87 -16.74 -5.64 6.59
N PHE A 88 -15.59 -5.22 6.10
CA PHE A 88 -15.31 -3.88 5.58
C PHE A 88 -14.34 -3.97 4.40
N GLY A 89 -14.32 -2.94 3.56
CA GLY A 89 -13.43 -2.84 2.40
C GLY A 89 -12.03 -2.30 2.75
N ASN A 90 -11.14 -2.31 1.76
CA ASN A 90 -9.75 -1.86 1.89
C ASN A 90 -9.54 -0.36 1.58
N SER A 91 -10.61 0.41 1.39
CA SER A 91 -10.51 1.85 1.12
C SER A 91 -10.17 2.63 2.40
N TYR A 92 -9.49 3.78 2.28
CA TYR A 92 -9.29 4.65 3.45
C TYR A 92 -10.63 5.16 4.02
N HIS A 93 -11.67 5.24 3.20
CA HIS A 93 -13.04 5.51 3.66
C HIS A 93 -13.54 4.41 4.61
N ASP A 94 -13.41 3.14 4.25
CA ASP A 94 -13.87 2.01 5.07
C ASP A 94 -13.03 1.77 6.32
N LEU A 95 -11.73 2.04 6.23
CA LEU A 95 -10.77 1.82 7.30
C LEU A 95 -10.78 2.95 8.33
N ILE A 96 -10.70 4.21 7.89
CA ILE A 96 -10.50 5.35 8.79
C ILE A 96 -11.45 6.52 8.51
N GLY A 97 -12.52 6.31 7.75
CA GLY A 97 -13.50 7.35 7.43
C GLY A 97 -13.03 8.35 6.38
N GLY A 98 -11.91 8.08 5.69
CA GLY A 98 -11.47 8.86 4.53
C GLY A 98 -9.99 9.22 4.56
N LEU A 99 -9.49 9.64 3.39
CA LEU A 99 -8.10 10.01 3.18
C LEU A 99 -7.65 11.18 4.08
N ALA A 100 -8.55 12.12 4.37
CA ALA A 100 -8.30 13.27 5.25
C ALA A 100 -7.90 12.88 6.68
N ASN A 101 -8.15 11.64 7.11
CA ASN A 101 -7.77 11.14 8.43
C ASN A 101 -6.36 10.51 8.48
N LEU A 102 -5.69 10.34 7.32
CA LEU A 102 -4.33 9.80 7.24
C LEU A 102 -3.30 10.58 8.06
N PRO A 103 -3.28 11.93 8.07
CA PRO A 103 -2.32 12.68 8.88
C PRO A 103 -2.43 12.41 10.39
N SER A 104 -3.55 11.82 10.86
CA SER A 104 -3.72 11.44 12.27
C SER A 104 -3.05 10.11 12.63
N LEU A 105 -2.62 9.30 11.65
CA LEU A 105 -2.04 7.99 11.89
C LEU A 105 -0.55 8.10 12.23
N PRO A 106 -0.09 7.50 13.33
CA PRO A 106 1.34 7.41 13.59
C PRO A 106 2.02 6.37 12.69
N LEU A 107 3.08 6.77 11.98
CA LEU A 107 3.74 5.99 10.93
C LEU A 107 5.21 5.71 11.27
N GLY A 108 5.46 5.05 12.40
CA GLY A 108 6.81 4.65 12.80
C GLY A 108 6.93 3.17 13.09
N LYS A 109 8.14 2.77 13.45
CA LYS A 109 8.48 1.38 13.80
C LYS A 109 7.61 0.80 14.90
N GLU A 110 7.43 1.54 16.00
CA GLU A 110 6.56 1.11 17.09
C GLU A 110 5.08 1.04 16.67
N PRO A 111 4.47 2.07 16.06
CA PRO A 111 3.11 1.98 15.51
C PRO A 111 2.88 0.81 14.54
N MET A 112 3.86 0.51 13.68
CA MET A 112 3.80 -0.64 12.77
C MET A 112 3.83 -1.97 13.54
N ALA A 113 4.70 -2.11 14.53
CA ALA A 113 4.77 -3.29 15.38
C ALA A 113 3.49 -3.47 16.24
N GLN A 114 2.92 -2.38 16.76
CA GLN A 114 1.62 -2.39 17.43
C GLN A 114 0.50 -2.85 16.49
N SER A 115 0.51 -2.37 15.24
CA SER A 115 -0.45 -2.79 14.22
C SER A 115 -0.35 -4.29 13.91
N ALA A 116 0.87 -4.83 13.81
CA ALA A 116 1.09 -6.27 13.69
C ALA A 116 0.53 -7.04 14.91
N GLY A 117 0.67 -6.49 16.13
CA GLY A 117 0.04 -7.01 17.33
C GLY A 117 -1.48 -7.08 17.21
N VAL A 118 -2.15 -6.02 16.75
CA VAL A 118 -3.60 -6.01 16.54
C VAL A 118 -4.03 -7.12 15.56
N LEU A 119 -3.32 -7.29 14.44
CA LEU A 119 -3.57 -8.37 13.48
C LEU A 119 -3.35 -9.76 14.10
N SER A 120 -2.37 -9.89 15.01
CA SER A 120 -2.01 -11.16 15.67
C SER A 120 -3.15 -11.71 16.52
N TYR A 121 -3.80 -10.83 17.28
CA TYR A 121 -4.85 -11.19 18.24
C TYR A 121 -6.27 -11.17 17.66
N TYR A 122 -6.44 -10.74 16.42
CA TYR A 122 -7.77 -10.65 15.80
C TYR A 122 -8.48 -12.02 15.73
N ASP A 123 -9.68 -12.07 16.30
CA ASP A 123 -10.61 -13.19 16.22
C ASP A 123 -12.02 -12.68 15.86
N PRO A 124 -12.54 -13.00 14.66
CA PRO A 124 -13.86 -12.53 14.21
C PRO A 124 -15.03 -13.09 15.03
N GLY A 125 -14.81 -14.14 15.84
CA GLY A 125 -15.82 -14.72 16.71
C GLY A 125 -16.04 -13.94 18.01
N THR A 126 -15.05 -13.13 18.42
CA THR A 126 -15.10 -12.33 19.65
C THR A 126 -15.04 -10.82 19.39
N ALA A 127 -14.75 -10.41 18.15
CA ALA A 127 -14.62 -9.02 17.75
C ALA A 127 -15.87 -8.19 18.08
N ALA A 128 -15.73 -7.31 19.07
CA ALA A 128 -16.65 -6.19 19.32
C ALA A 128 -16.38 -5.05 18.32
N ASP A 129 -17.31 -4.10 18.20
CA ASP A 129 -17.19 -2.95 17.28
C ASP A 129 -15.89 -2.15 17.51
N ASP A 130 -15.41 -2.07 18.76
CA ASP A 130 -14.15 -1.40 19.11
C ASP A 130 -12.90 -2.15 18.60
N GLU A 131 -12.95 -3.49 18.52
CA GLU A 131 -11.86 -4.29 17.97
C GLU A 131 -11.75 -4.13 16.45
N ASP A 132 -12.90 -4.02 15.76
CA ASP A 132 -12.94 -3.68 14.34
C ASP A 132 -12.35 -2.29 14.09
N ALA A 133 -12.61 -1.30 14.95
CA ALA A 133 -12.00 0.02 14.84
C ALA A 133 -10.47 -0.01 14.99
N ALA A 134 -9.96 -0.78 15.96
CA ALA A 134 -8.52 -0.97 16.14
C ALA A 134 -7.88 -1.70 14.94
N LEU A 135 -8.52 -2.77 14.46
CA LEU A 135 -8.06 -3.52 13.28
C LEU A 135 -8.02 -2.63 12.04
N LYS A 136 -9.08 -1.86 11.78
CA LYS A 136 -9.15 -0.97 10.62
C LYS A 136 -8.06 0.10 10.67
N ARG A 137 -7.80 0.70 11.83
CA ARG A 137 -6.71 1.67 12.03
C ARG A 137 -5.34 1.02 11.82
N ALA A 138 -5.13 -0.20 12.32
CA ALA A 138 -3.91 -0.97 12.12
C ALA A 138 -3.67 -1.29 10.64
N LEU A 139 -4.70 -1.72 9.91
CA LEU A 139 -4.63 -1.98 8.47
C LEU A 139 -4.34 -0.70 7.67
N ALA A 140 -4.90 0.45 8.07
CA ALA A 140 -4.58 1.74 7.44
C ALA A 140 -3.11 2.16 7.67
N THR A 141 -2.59 1.98 8.90
CA THR A 141 -1.17 2.21 9.20
C THR A 141 -0.29 1.30 8.35
N LEU A 142 -0.56 0.00 8.32
CA LEU A 142 0.20 -0.97 7.52
C LEU A 142 0.14 -0.64 6.04
N ARG A 143 -1.02 -0.25 5.51
CA ARG A 143 -1.15 0.16 4.12
C ARG A 143 -0.21 1.31 3.79
N VAL A 144 -0.13 2.34 4.64
CA VAL A 144 0.82 3.44 4.40
C VAL A 144 2.26 2.93 4.47
N THR A 145 2.63 2.22 5.53
CA THR A 145 4.02 1.80 5.79
C THR A 145 4.51 0.61 4.94
N THR A 146 3.64 -0.01 4.14
CA THR A 146 4.04 -1.06 3.19
C THR A 146 3.72 -0.72 1.74
N THR A 147 2.52 -0.21 1.47
CA THR A 147 2.04 0.03 0.10
C THR A 147 2.42 1.43 -0.37
N GLU A 148 2.01 2.46 0.37
CA GLU A 148 2.15 3.84 -0.11
C GLU A 148 3.62 4.30 -0.10
N VAL A 149 4.44 3.84 0.86
CA VAL A 149 5.91 4.06 0.83
C VAL A 149 6.59 3.43 -0.38
N GLN A 150 6.04 2.35 -0.95
CA GLN A 150 6.62 1.74 -2.15
C GLN A 150 6.15 2.45 -3.43
N ARG A 151 4.96 3.05 -3.39
CA ARG A 151 4.35 3.73 -4.54
C ARG A 151 4.83 5.16 -4.72
N LEU A 152 5.08 5.88 -3.63
CA LEU A 152 5.22 7.33 -3.60
C LEU A 152 6.46 7.78 -2.82
N THR A 153 7.40 8.42 -3.53
CA THR A 153 8.64 8.95 -2.95
C THR A 153 8.37 9.94 -1.80
N PRO A 154 7.42 10.90 -1.89
CA PRO A 154 7.15 11.80 -0.76
C PRO A 154 6.66 11.09 0.51
N ILE A 155 5.97 9.96 0.37
CA ILE A 155 5.49 9.16 1.51
C ILE A 155 6.64 8.34 2.10
N GLU A 156 7.46 7.73 1.24
CA GLU A 156 8.69 7.03 1.64
C GLU A 156 9.57 7.93 2.50
N GLU A 157 9.93 9.11 2.00
CA GLU A 157 10.79 10.06 2.72
C GLU A 157 10.18 10.50 4.06
N THR A 158 8.86 10.70 4.09
CA THR A 158 8.14 11.11 5.30
C THR A 158 8.24 10.03 6.37
N VAL A 159 8.01 8.77 5.99
CA VAL A 159 8.10 7.63 6.91
C VAL A 159 9.55 7.39 7.33
N GLU A 160 10.51 7.47 6.42
CA GLU A 160 11.93 7.29 6.72
C GLU A 160 12.42 8.31 7.77
N LYS A 161 12.11 9.60 7.58
CA LYS A 161 12.50 10.68 8.50
C LYS A 161 11.97 10.47 9.93
N GLY A 162 10.79 9.89 10.09
CA GLY A 162 10.15 9.65 11.39
C GLY A 162 10.09 8.19 11.83
N TRP A 163 10.87 7.31 11.20
CA TRP A 163 10.74 5.87 11.38
C TRP A 163 11.07 5.43 12.81
N GLU A 164 12.20 5.87 13.34
CA GLU A 164 12.70 5.43 14.65
C GLU A 164 12.08 6.19 15.83
N ASN A 165 11.69 7.45 15.65
CA ASN A 165 11.11 8.28 16.73
C ASN A 165 9.57 8.19 16.82
N GLY A 166 8.89 7.63 15.81
CA GLY A 166 7.43 7.49 15.80
C GLY A 166 6.68 8.76 15.42
N ASP A 167 7.38 9.81 14.99
CA ASP A 167 6.79 11.12 14.66
C ASP A 167 6.36 11.26 13.20
N ALA A 168 6.62 10.26 12.36
CA ALA A 168 6.18 10.27 10.97
C ALA A 168 4.64 10.30 10.87
N ARG A 169 4.13 11.26 10.08
CA ARG A 169 2.71 11.47 9.75
C ARG A 169 2.64 11.87 8.29
N VAL A 170 1.66 11.37 7.54
CA VAL A 170 1.45 11.83 6.16
C VAL A 170 1.18 13.33 6.16
N ASP A 171 1.93 14.07 5.35
CA ASP A 171 1.65 15.48 5.10
C ASP A 171 0.32 15.62 4.33
N PRO A 172 -0.61 16.48 4.76
CA PRO A 172 -1.83 16.77 4.01
C PRO A 172 -1.62 17.09 2.52
N ASP A 173 -0.48 17.71 2.17
CA ASP A 173 -0.15 18.06 0.78
C ASP A 173 0.18 16.82 -0.07
N HIS A 174 0.49 15.67 0.55
CA HIS A 174 0.76 14.41 -0.15
C HIS A 174 -0.50 13.56 -0.38
N LEU A 175 -1.65 13.91 0.22
CA LEU A 175 -2.89 13.15 0.06
C LEU A 175 -3.34 13.04 -1.41
N PRO A 176 -3.27 14.10 -2.23
CA PRO A 176 -3.64 13.99 -3.65
C PRO A 176 -2.79 12.98 -4.43
N TYR A 177 -1.53 12.73 -4.03
CA TYR A 177 -0.70 11.71 -4.66
C TYR A 177 -1.23 10.30 -4.39
N ILE A 178 -1.66 10.04 -3.15
CA ILE A 178 -2.28 8.77 -2.76
C ILE A 178 -3.62 8.59 -3.48
N GLU A 179 -4.44 9.65 -3.53
CA GLU A 179 -5.75 9.62 -4.19
C GLU A 179 -5.65 9.35 -5.69
N HIS A 180 -4.63 9.90 -6.34
CA HIS A 180 -4.51 9.90 -7.81
C HIS A 180 -3.39 9.01 -8.35
N TRP A 181 -2.78 8.13 -7.53
CA TRP A 181 -1.66 7.29 -7.97
C TRP A 181 -1.95 6.52 -9.27
N ASP A 182 -3.16 5.94 -9.42
CA ASP A 182 -3.56 5.24 -10.65
C ASP A 182 -3.62 6.17 -11.87
N THR A 183 -4.08 7.41 -11.67
CA THR A 183 -4.16 8.43 -12.72
C THR A 183 -2.76 8.92 -13.10
N ILE A 184 -1.87 9.10 -12.12
CA ILE A 184 -0.48 9.50 -12.36
C ILE A 184 0.25 8.42 -13.16
N CYS A 185 0.15 7.15 -12.76
CA CYS A 185 0.77 6.04 -13.49
C CYS A 185 0.27 5.93 -14.93
N HIS A 186 -1.04 6.08 -15.14
CA HIS A 186 -1.63 6.07 -16.48
C HIS A 186 -1.06 7.17 -17.38
N GLU A 187 -0.95 8.39 -16.86
CA GLU A 187 -0.41 9.52 -17.63
C GLU A 187 1.10 9.41 -17.88
N ILE A 188 1.86 8.83 -16.94
CA ILE A 188 3.29 8.51 -17.15
C ILE A 188 3.45 7.55 -18.33
N ILE A 189 2.79 6.39 -18.30
CA ILE A 189 2.89 5.36 -19.36
C ILE A 189 2.51 5.96 -20.71
N ARG A 190 1.39 6.69 -20.75
CA ARG A 190 0.92 7.37 -21.97
C ARG A 190 1.94 8.39 -22.49
N ALA A 191 2.55 9.19 -21.61
CA ALA A 191 3.55 10.17 -22.01
C ALA A 191 4.82 9.48 -22.54
N GLU A 192 5.27 8.38 -21.92
CA GLU A 192 6.40 7.58 -22.41
C GLU A 192 6.14 7.01 -23.81
N ASP A 193 4.93 6.52 -24.08
CA ASP A 193 4.50 6.06 -25.41
C ASP A 193 4.40 7.19 -26.44
N ASN A 194 4.32 8.44 -25.99
CA ASN A 194 4.15 9.64 -26.81
C ASN A 194 5.35 10.59 -26.71
N ASP A 195 6.57 10.06 -26.74
CA ASP A 195 7.84 10.80 -26.75
C ASP A 195 8.01 11.80 -25.58
N GLY A 196 7.43 11.48 -24.42
CA GLY A 196 7.49 12.29 -23.20
C GLY A 196 6.48 13.45 -23.16
N VAL A 197 5.51 13.52 -24.09
CA VAL A 197 4.55 14.63 -24.13
C VAL A 197 3.47 14.48 -23.05
N TRP A 198 3.46 15.44 -22.13
CA TRP A 198 2.52 15.54 -21.00
C TRP A 198 1.27 16.38 -21.36
N ASP A 199 0.39 15.81 -22.18
CA ASP A 199 -0.84 16.45 -22.65
C ASP A 199 -2.05 15.50 -22.66
N GLY A 200 -2.01 14.47 -21.81
CA GLY A 200 -3.08 13.47 -21.74
C GLY A 200 -4.35 13.94 -21.01
N PRO A 201 -5.40 13.11 -21.05
CA PRO A 201 -6.76 13.47 -20.63
C PRO A 201 -6.88 13.90 -19.17
N PHE A 202 -5.98 13.47 -18.29
CA PHE A 202 -6.02 13.77 -16.86
C PHE A 202 -4.94 14.77 -16.41
N THR A 203 -4.08 15.25 -17.31
CA THR A 203 -3.01 16.21 -16.96
C THR A 203 -3.53 17.47 -16.29
N GLU A 204 -4.65 18.04 -16.76
CA GLU A 204 -5.29 19.20 -16.12
C GLU A 204 -5.93 18.88 -14.76
N LEU A 205 -6.37 17.64 -14.54
CA LEU A 205 -6.84 17.19 -13.23
C LEU A 205 -5.66 17.09 -12.27
N LEU A 206 -4.57 16.42 -12.67
CA LEU A 206 -3.36 16.24 -11.87
C LEU A 206 -2.72 17.58 -11.52
N LYS A 207 -2.70 18.52 -12.46
CA LYS A 207 -2.25 19.89 -12.22
C LYS A 207 -3.06 20.59 -11.13
N LYS A 208 -4.39 20.48 -11.15
CA LYS A 208 -5.28 21.17 -10.20
C LYS A 208 -5.33 20.50 -8.83
N LYS A 209 -5.24 19.17 -8.79
CA LYS A 209 -5.46 18.38 -7.57
C LYS A 209 -4.16 17.99 -6.88
N ALA A 210 -3.14 17.65 -7.65
CA ALA A 210 -1.87 17.16 -7.15
C ALA A 210 -0.68 18.08 -7.49
N ASN A 211 -0.91 19.25 -8.12
CA ASN A 211 0.15 20.18 -8.51
C ASN A 211 1.24 19.54 -9.40
N ILE A 212 0.87 18.55 -10.22
CA ILE A 212 1.76 17.89 -11.19
C ILE A 212 1.56 18.55 -12.56
N HIS A 213 2.57 19.26 -13.05
CA HIS A 213 2.49 20.05 -14.30
C HIS A 213 3.18 19.36 -15.49
N SER A 214 4.00 18.35 -15.21
CA SER A 214 4.84 17.71 -16.22
C SER A 214 5.10 16.23 -15.91
N LEU A 215 5.66 15.52 -16.90
CA LEU A 215 6.17 14.16 -16.71
C LEU A 215 7.28 14.10 -15.66
N GLU A 216 8.16 15.12 -15.61
CA GLU A 216 9.23 15.21 -14.61
C GLU A 216 8.67 15.32 -13.20
N ASP A 217 7.65 16.16 -12.98
CA ASP A 217 6.96 16.26 -11.69
C ASP A 217 6.36 14.90 -11.29
N ALA A 218 5.70 14.22 -12.23
CA ALA A 218 5.08 12.92 -11.98
C ALA A 218 6.10 11.84 -11.57
N LEU A 219 7.23 11.78 -12.27
CA LEU A 219 8.33 10.86 -11.98
C LEU A 219 9.07 11.20 -10.67
N SER A 220 9.02 12.46 -10.21
CA SER A 220 9.53 12.84 -8.89
C SER A 220 8.63 12.38 -7.73
N VAL A 221 7.35 12.12 -8.02
CA VAL A 221 6.35 11.71 -7.03
C VAL A 221 6.23 10.17 -6.95
N VAL A 222 6.25 9.48 -8.09
CA VAL A 222 5.98 8.04 -8.18
C VAL A 222 7.27 7.23 -8.25
N SER A 223 7.47 6.35 -7.27
CA SER A 223 8.62 5.43 -7.23
C SER A 223 8.35 4.10 -7.94
N VAL A 224 7.11 3.60 -7.89
CA VAL A 224 6.68 2.39 -8.59
C VAL A 224 5.51 2.74 -9.51
N ILE A 225 5.69 2.49 -10.80
CA ILE A 225 4.68 2.71 -11.83
C ILE A 225 3.87 1.42 -12.00
N GLY A 226 2.57 1.49 -11.70
CA GLY A 226 1.64 0.39 -11.99
C GLY A 226 1.14 0.46 -13.44
N ASP A 227 1.00 -0.68 -14.11
CA ASP A 227 0.37 -0.75 -15.44
C ASP A 227 -1.14 -0.43 -15.33
N ARG A 228 -1.49 0.82 -15.59
CA ARG A 228 -2.85 1.35 -15.40
C ARG A 228 -3.52 1.65 -16.72
N THR A 229 -4.49 0.81 -17.06
CA THR A 229 -5.42 1.07 -18.16
C THR A 229 -6.41 2.17 -17.78
N MET A 230 -7.08 2.74 -18.80
CA MET A 230 -8.19 3.67 -18.59
C MET A 230 -9.29 3.07 -17.69
N GLU A 231 -9.57 1.76 -17.81
CA GLU A 231 -10.54 1.07 -16.96
C GLU A 231 -10.12 1.10 -15.48
N HIS A 232 -8.84 0.83 -15.18
CA HIS A 232 -8.32 0.94 -13.82
C HIS A 232 -8.51 2.35 -13.25
N VAL A 233 -8.21 3.40 -14.05
CA VAL A 233 -8.40 4.80 -13.63
C VAL A 233 -9.88 5.08 -13.33
N LEU A 234 -10.80 4.70 -14.22
CA LEU A 234 -12.23 4.93 -14.02
C LEU A 234 -12.77 4.19 -12.78
N MET A 235 -12.31 2.95 -12.54
CA MET A 235 -12.67 2.21 -11.33
C MET A 235 -12.14 2.89 -10.06
N ALA A 236 -10.93 3.45 -10.09
CA ALA A 236 -10.37 4.20 -8.96
C ALA A 236 -11.21 5.43 -8.63
N HIS A 237 -11.56 6.24 -9.64
CA HIS A 237 -12.43 7.41 -9.46
C HIS A 237 -13.82 7.04 -8.94
N ALA A 238 -14.39 5.91 -9.39
CA ALA A 238 -15.69 5.43 -8.90
C ALA A 238 -15.67 4.98 -7.43
N ARG A 239 -14.51 4.55 -6.90
CA ARG A 239 -14.35 4.18 -5.49
C ARG A 239 -14.12 5.37 -4.57
N SER A 240 -13.63 6.48 -5.12
CA SER A 240 -13.34 7.71 -4.38
C SER A 240 -14.53 8.69 -4.34
N ALA A 241 -15.54 8.49 -5.18
CA ALA A 241 -16.77 9.30 -5.28
C ALA A 241 -17.86 8.84 -4.29
#